data_AF-A0AAU9VUD4-F1
#
_entry.id   AF-A0AAU9VUD4-F1
#
_cell.length_a   1.000
_cell.length_b   1.000
_cell.length_c   1.000
_cell.angle_alpha   90.00
_cell.angle_beta   90.00
_cell.angle_gamma   90.00
#
_symmetry.space_group_name_H-M   'P 1'
#
loop_
_entity.id
_entity.type
_entity.pdbx_description
1 polymer ?
#
loop_
_entity_poly.entity_id
_entity_poly.type
_entity_poly.pdbx_seq_one_letter_code
_entity_poly.pdbx_strand_id
1 'polypeptide(L)'
;MWQRLLQGHNLVIGKETVCHVLRIVDPAGVDRRLRNRPRRRNYRGEGPNYIWHVDGYNKLKPFGFCIHGCIDGYGQRILCLLYGSSISNQRIEAWWSQLRQG
;
A
#
# COMPACT_ATOMS: atom_id res chain seq x y z
N MET A 1 -6.98 -11.17 10.77
CA MET A 1 -7.60 -11.76 11.98
C MET A 1 -6.62 -11.84 13.13
N TRP A 2 -5.45 -12.46 12.97
CA TRP A 2 -4.45 -12.56 14.05
C TRP A 2 -4.10 -11.20 14.72
N GLN A 3 -3.84 -10.14 13.93
CA GLN A 3 -3.58 -8.80 14.46
C GLN A 3 -4.74 -8.22 15.27
N ARG A 4 -5.98 -8.53 14.90
CA ARG A 4 -7.17 -8.07 15.65
C ARG A 4 -7.30 -8.75 17.00
N LEU A 5 -6.94 -10.04 17.10
CA LEU A 5 -6.93 -10.77 18.38
C LEU A 5 -5.88 -10.21 19.33
N LEU A 6 -4.71 -9.85 18.79
CA LEU A 6 -3.66 -9.19 19.56
C LEU A 6 -4.08 -7.79 20.02
N GLN A 7 -4.56 -6.95 19.09
CA GLN A 7 -4.83 -5.54 19.36
C GLN A 7 -6.15 -5.28 20.10
N GLY A 8 -7.19 -6.09 19.87
CA GLY A 8 -8.53 -5.87 20.42
C GLY A 8 -8.90 -6.78 21.59
N HIS A 9 -8.20 -7.92 21.76
CA HIS A 9 -8.51 -8.91 22.79
C HIS A 9 -7.29 -9.31 23.64
N ASN A 10 -6.13 -8.67 23.42
CA ASN A 10 -4.87 -8.93 24.13
C ASN A 10 -4.42 -10.41 24.12
N LEU A 11 -4.76 -11.15 23.06
CA LEU A 11 -4.38 -12.56 22.91
C LEU A 11 -3.10 -12.69 22.10
N VAL A 12 -2.02 -13.16 22.74
CA VAL A 12 -0.74 -13.44 22.09
C VAL A 12 -0.74 -14.88 21.57
N ILE A 13 -1.15 -15.05 20.32
CA ILE A 13 -1.23 -16.35 19.64
C ILE A 13 -0.43 -16.29 18.34
N GLY A 14 0.27 -17.38 18.02
CA GLY A 14 0.97 -17.53 16.75
C GLY A 14 0.04 -17.42 15.54
N LYS A 15 0.50 -16.73 14.48
CA LYS A 15 -0.28 -16.55 13.24
C LYS A 15 -0.71 -17.89 12.63
N GLU A 16 0.16 -18.89 12.67
CA GLU A 16 -0.13 -20.23 12.13
C GLU A 16 -1.26 -20.91 12.89
N THR A 17 -1.21 -20.89 14.22
CA THR A 17 -2.28 -21.41 15.08
C THR A 17 -3.63 -20.76 14.75
N VAL A 18 -3.67 -19.43 14.61
CA VAL A 18 -4.89 -18.71 14.22
C VAL A 18 -5.37 -19.15 12.83
N CYS A 19 -4.48 -19.35 11.87
CA CYS A 19 -4.85 -19.84 10.54
C CYS A 19 -5.43 -21.26 10.58
N HIS A 20 -4.85 -22.16 11.38
CA HIS A 20 -5.36 -23.53 11.56
C HIS A 20 -6.75 -23.54 12.18
N VAL A 21 -6.93 -22.80 13.28
CA VAL A 21 -8.25 -22.68 13.95
C VAL A 21 -9.30 -22.10 13.00
N LEU A 22 -8.96 -21.06 12.23
CA LEU A 22 -9.91 -20.47 11.27
C LEU A 22 -10.33 -21.43 10.16
N ARG A 23 -9.44 -22.32 9.71
CA ARG A 23 -9.80 -23.37 8.74
C ARG A 23 -10.78 -24.39 9.31
N ILE A 24 -10.75 -24.63 10.62
CA ILE A 24 -11.67 -25.53 11.31
C ILE A 24 -13.01 -24.83 11.58
N VAL A 25 -12.96 -23.59 12.11
CA VAL A 25 -14.15 -22.85 12.56
C VAL A 25 -14.94 -22.24 11.41
N ASP A 26 -14.27 -21.73 10.37
CA ASP A 26 -14.90 -21.06 9.23
C ASP A 26 -14.19 -21.41 7.90
N PRO A 27 -14.28 -22.68 7.45
CA PRO A 27 -13.63 -23.10 6.20
C PRO A 27 -14.16 -22.32 4.99
N ALA A 28 -15.48 -22.09 4.91
CA ALA A 28 -16.10 -21.37 3.80
C ALA A 28 -15.63 -19.90 3.72
N GLY A 29 -15.50 -19.20 4.86
CA GLY A 29 -14.99 -17.83 4.90
C GLY A 29 -13.51 -17.74 4.60
N VAL A 30 -12.72 -18.76 4.98
CA VAL A 30 -11.31 -18.89 4.55
C VAL A 30 -11.23 -19.07 3.04
N ASP A 31 -12.00 -19.98 2.44
CA ASP A 31 -11.99 -20.24 1.01
C ASP A 31 -12.41 -19.01 0.19
N ARG A 32 -13.44 -18.29 0.65
CA ARG A 32 -13.87 -17.04 0.00
C ARG A 32 -12.76 -15.99 -0.02
N ARG A 33 -11.97 -15.86 1.05
CA ARG A 33 -10.82 -14.93 1.09
C ARG A 33 -9.67 -15.40 0.21
N LEU A 34 -9.39 -16.70 0.18
CA LEU A 34 -8.33 -17.28 -0.65
C LEU A 34 -8.65 -17.17 -2.14
N ARG A 35 -9.93 -17.28 -2.52
CA ARG A 35 -10.40 -17.18 -3.91
C ARG A 35 -10.01 -15.86 -4.58
N ASN A 36 -10.11 -14.75 -3.86
CA ASN A 36 -9.80 -13.41 -4.37
C ASN A 36 -8.37 -12.96 -4.06
N ARG A 37 -7.47 -13.89 -3.71
CA ARG A 37 -6.07 -13.54 -3.46
C ARG A 37 -5.45 -13.04 -4.77
N PRO A 38 -4.94 -11.80 -4.83
CA PRO A 38 -4.27 -11.31 -6.02
C PRO A 38 -3.10 -12.23 -6.37
N ARG A 39 -3.10 -12.77 -7.59
CA ARG A 39 -1.95 -13.51 -8.11
C ARG A 39 -0.90 -12.49 -8.54
N ARG A 40 0.30 -12.59 -7.97
CA ARG A 40 1.44 -11.81 -8.46
C ARG A 40 1.69 -12.19 -9.91
N ARG A 41 1.72 -11.19 -10.80
CA ARG A 41 2.09 -11.38 -12.21
C ARG A 41 3.61 -11.33 -12.31
N ASN A 42 4.18 -12.25 -13.08
CA ASN A 42 5.60 -12.19 -13.43
C ASN A 42 5.74 -11.26 -14.64
N TYR A 43 6.18 -10.03 -14.40
CA TYR A 43 6.56 -9.11 -15.46
C TYR A 43 8.02 -9.40 -15.81
N ARG A 44 8.29 -9.76 -17.06
CA ARG A 44 9.66 -9.83 -17.61
C ARG A 44 9.75 -8.78 -18.70
N GLY A 45 10.67 -7.83 -18.54
CA GLY A 45 11.00 -6.88 -19.59
C GLY A 45 12.15 -7.41 -20.42
N GLU A 46 12.12 -7.15 -21.73
CA GLU A 46 13.20 -7.56 -22.65
C GLU A 46 14.42 -6.63 -22.59
N GLY A 47 14.30 -5.48 -21.93
CA GLY A 47 15.39 -4.54 -21.72
C GLY A 47 14.96 -3.27 -20.97
N PRO A 48 15.89 -2.33 -20.77
CA PRO A 48 15.59 -1.02 -20.19
C PRO A 48 14.48 -0.31 -20.96
N ASN A 49 13.62 0.43 -20.26
CA ASN A 49 12.50 1.18 -20.82
C ASN A 49 11.38 0.33 -21.45
N TYR A 50 11.37 -0.99 -21.22
CA TYR A 50 10.30 -1.87 -21.72
C TYR A 50 9.00 -1.74 -20.90
N ILE A 51 9.09 -1.72 -19.57
CA ILE A 51 7.96 -1.53 -18.64
C ILE A 51 8.40 -0.57 -17.55
N TRP A 52 7.54 0.37 -17.20
CA TRP A 52 7.75 1.30 -16.09
C TRP A 52 6.77 1.00 -14.95
N HIS A 53 7.27 0.96 -13.72
CA HIS A 53 6.46 0.84 -12.53
C HIS A 53 6.34 2.21 -11.85
N VAL A 54 5.12 2.74 -11.79
CA VAL A 54 4.82 4.00 -11.11
C VAL A 54 4.03 3.70 -9.84
N ASP A 55 4.47 4.25 -8.70
CA ASP A 55 3.79 4.13 -7.42
C ASP A 55 3.78 5.45 -6.63
N GLY A 56 2.80 5.61 -5.74
CA GLY A 56 2.60 6.80 -4.92
C GLY A 56 2.83 6.54 -3.42
N TYR A 57 3.80 7.23 -2.83
CA TYR A 57 4.02 7.26 -1.40
C TYR A 57 3.07 8.25 -0.71
N ASN A 58 2.01 7.68 -0.13
CA ASN A 58 0.90 8.45 0.42
C ASN A 58 1.01 8.78 1.91
N LYS A 59 2.07 8.36 2.62
CA LYS A 59 2.17 8.60 4.07
C LYS A 59 2.34 10.08 4.43
N LEU A 60 2.77 10.90 3.47
CA LEU A 60 2.95 12.34 3.65
C LEU A 60 1.72 13.17 3.26
N LYS A 61 0.65 12.52 2.79
CA LYS A 61 -0.65 13.17 2.53
C LYS A 61 -1.18 13.99 3.71
N PRO A 62 -1.05 13.54 4.97
CA PRO A 62 -1.45 14.35 6.13
C PRO A 62 -0.63 15.61 6.33
N PHE A 63 0.46 15.84 5.59
CA PHE A 63 1.26 17.07 5.63
C PHE A 63 1.06 17.95 4.38
N GLY A 64 0.16 17.56 3.46
CA GLY A 64 -0.15 18.34 2.26
C GLY A 64 0.71 18.01 1.05
N PHE A 65 1.41 16.87 1.02
CA PHE A 65 2.10 16.47 -0.22
C PHE A 65 2.19 14.95 -0.40
N CYS A 66 2.19 14.54 -1.66
CA CYS A 66 2.41 13.16 -2.09
C CYS A 66 3.74 13.08 -2.81
N ILE A 67 4.40 11.93 -2.71
CA ILE A 67 5.57 11.62 -3.54
C ILE A 67 5.16 10.51 -4.51
N HIS A 68 5.48 10.67 -5.79
CA HIS A 68 5.30 9.67 -6.84
C HIS A 68 6.66 9.28 -7.38
N GLY A 69 6.93 7.97 -7.44
CA GLY A 69 8.15 7.42 -7.99
C GLY A 69 7.86 6.56 -9.22
N CYS A 70 8.76 6.61 -10.20
CA CYS A 70 8.78 5.70 -11.34
C CYS A 70 10.11 4.95 -11.38
N ILE A 71 10.07 3.63 -11.54
CA ILE A 71 11.24 2.78 -11.73
C ILE A 71 11.13 1.96 -13.03
N ASP A 72 12.28 1.71 -13.63
CA ASP A 72 12.40 0.79 -14.77
C ASP A 72 12.20 -0.66 -14.32
N GLY A 73 11.32 -1.40 -15.00
CA GLY A 73 10.97 -2.78 -14.64
C GLY A 73 12.07 -3.80 -14.95
N TYR A 74 13.02 -3.48 -15.81
CA TYR A 74 14.15 -4.37 -16.14
C TYR A 74 15.29 -4.21 -15.12
N GLY A 75 15.83 -3.00 -15.00
CA GLY A 75 17.00 -2.72 -14.16
C GLY A 75 16.69 -2.14 -12.77
N GLN A 76 15.41 -1.89 -12.44
CA GLN A 76 14.97 -1.24 -11.20
C GLN A 76 15.62 0.13 -10.95
N ARG A 77 16.02 0.83 -12.02
CA ARG A 77 16.58 2.18 -11.94
C ARG A 77 15.46 3.20 -11.72
N ILE A 78 15.70 4.20 -10.87
CA ILE A 78 14.76 5.31 -10.68
C ILE A 78 14.76 6.16 -11.95
N LEU A 79 13.58 6.29 -12.57
CA LEU A 79 13.36 7.10 -13.77
C LEU A 79 12.87 8.50 -13.40
N CYS A 80 11.97 8.61 -12.43
CA CYS A 80 11.55 9.90 -11.89
C CYS A 80 11.11 9.81 -10.43
N LEU A 81 11.24 10.95 -9.75
CA LEU A 81 10.70 11.19 -8.43
C LEU A 81 10.02 12.56 -8.48
N LEU A 82 8.70 12.57 -8.35
CA LEU A 82 7.87 13.76 -8.40
C LEU A 82 7.24 13.97 -7.04
N TYR A 83 7.16 15.22 -6.58
CA TYR A 83 6.33 15.58 -5.44
C TYR A 83 5.22 16.52 -5.91
N GLY A 84 4.09 16.48 -5.22
CA GLY A 84 2.95 17.34 -5.52
C GLY A 84 2.07 17.56 -4.31
N SER A 85 1.25 18.60 -4.34
CA SER A 85 0.28 18.87 -3.27
C SER A 85 -0.75 17.75 -3.16
N SER A 86 -1.18 17.47 -1.94
CA SER A 86 -2.12 16.38 -1.68
C SER A 86 -3.56 16.92 -1.71
N ILE A 87 -4.29 16.61 -2.79
CA ILE A 87 -5.71 16.99 -2.94
C ILE A 87 -6.64 16.41 -1.86
N SER A 88 -6.19 15.39 -1.10
CA SER A 88 -7.01 14.71 -0.12
C SER A 88 -7.08 15.38 1.25
N ASN A 89 -6.29 16.44 1.52
CA ASN A 89 -6.33 17.15 2.80
C ASN A 89 -6.54 18.65 2.58
N GLN A 90 -7.73 19.02 2.10
CA GLN A 90 -8.14 20.40 1.82
C GLN A 90 -7.85 21.36 2.97
N ARG A 91 -7.92 20.89 4.23
CA ARG A 91 -7.69 21.73 5.42
C ARG A 91 -6.25 22.23 5.54
N ILE A 92 -5.28 21.38 5.18
CA ILE A 92 -3.86 21.73 5.21
C ILE A 92 -3.47 22.51 3.96
N GLU A 93 -3.99 22.14 2.79
CA GLU A 93 -3.80 22.90 1.56
C GLU A 93 -4.34 24.33 1.68
N ALA A 94 -5.50 24.51 2.32
CA ALA A 94 -6.08 25.83 2.61
C ALA A 94 -5.21 26.64 3.58
N TRP A 95 -4.65 26.01 4.62
CA TRP A 95 -3.74 26.66 5.55
C TRP A 95 -2.43 27.12 4.87
N TRP A 96 -1.82 26.28 4.03
CA TRP A 96 -0.67 26.67 3.21
C TRP A 96 -1.00 27.75 2.17
N SER A 97 -2.24 27.82 1.69
CA SER A 97 -2.67 28.88 0.77
C SER A 97 -2.73 30.25 1.43
N GLN A 98 -3.07 30.33 2.72
CA GLN A 98 -3.09 31.59 3.48
C GLN A 98 -1.67 32.15 3.67
N LEU A 99 -0.68 31.28 3.87
CA LEU A 99 0.71 31.67 4.04
C LEU A 99 1.41 32.11 2.74
N ARG A 100 0.85 31.76 1.57
CA ARG A 100 1.39 32.13 0.25
C ARG A 100 0.87 33.47 -0.27
N GLN A 101 -0.05 34.11 0.44
CA GLN A 101 -0.66 35.40 0.07
C GLN A 101 -0.08 36.60 0.85
N GLY A 102 1.06 36.41 1.54
CA GLY A 102 1.82 37.47 2.20
C GLY A 102 3.00 37.93 1.36
#